data_AF-A0A962F253-F1
#
_entry.id   AF-A0A962F253-F1
#
_cell.length_a   1.000
_cell.length_b   1.000
_cell.length_c   1.000
_cell.angle_alpha   90.00
_cell.angle_beta   90.00
_cell.angle_gamma   90.00
#
_symmetry.space_group_name_H-M   'P 1'
#
loop_
_entity.id
_entity.type
_entity.pdbx_description
1 polymer ?
#
loop_
_entity_poly.entity_id
_entity_poly.type
_entity_poly.pdbx_seq_one_letter_code
_entity_poly.pdbx_strand_id
1 'polypeptide(L)' 'MARLLFVLAIATAAAASASTYLFWSQYWRWRDCFSDQGRCFDPNTQVVYFEQSGIAWGGLALLFLVLTLVLLVLLSRR' A
#
# COMPACT_ATOMS: atom_id res chain seq x y z
N MET A 1 -11.20 -8.09 24.96
CA MET A 1 -10.30 -8.69 23.96
C MET A 1 -10.81 -8.59 22.51
N ALA A 2 -12.10 -8.84 22.22
CA ALA A 2 -12.67 -8.68 20.86
C ALA A 2 -12.64 -7.22 20.34
N ARG A 3 -12.95 -6.24 21.20
CA ARG A 3 -12.87 -4.80 20.84
C ARG A 3 -11.49 -4.37 20.36
N LEU A 4 -10.41 -4.88 20.97
CA LEU A 4 -9.04 -4.55 20.56
C LEU A 4 -8.73 -5.13 19.16
N LEU A 5 -9.08 -6.39 18.91
CA LEU A 5 -8.90 -7.00 17.59
C LEU A 5 -9.67 -6.25 16.51
N PHE A 6 -10.89 -5.80 16.82
CA PHE A 6 -11.71 -5.02 15.89
C PHE A 6 -11.07 -3.66 15.55
N VAL A 7 -10.59 -2.93 16.56
CA VAL A 7 -9.87 -1.65 16.34
C VAL A 7 -8.60 -1.88 15.52
N LEU A 8 -7.82 -2.93 15.81
CA LEU A 8 -6.63 -3.27 15.02
C LEU A 8 -6.98 -3.67 13.58
N ALA A 9 -8.08 -4.38 13.37
CA ALA A 9 -8.54 -4.76 12.04
C ALA A 9 -8.89 -3.52 11.20
N ILE A 10 -9.59 -2.54 11.80
CA ILE A 10 -9.89 -1.27 11.14
C ILE A 10 -8.62 -0.47 10.84
N ALA A 11 -7.71 -0.36 11.82
CA ALA A 11 -6.47 0.40 11.65
C ALA A 11 -5.59 -0.18 10.55
N THR A 12 -5.43 -1.51 10.51
CA THR A 12 -4.66 -2.19 9.45
C THR A 12 -5.35 -2.10 8.10
N ALA A 13 -6.69 -2.16 8.04
CA ALA A 13 -7.43 -2.00 6.80
C ALA A 13 -7.27 -0.58 6.21
N ALA A 14 -7.31 0.44 7.07
CA ALA A 14 -7.06 1.82 6.67
C ALA A 14 -5.62 2.00 6.17
N ALA A 15 -4.63 1.44 6.87
CA ALA A 15 -3.23 1.47 6.44
C ALA A 15 -3.01 0.74 5.11
N ALA A 16 -3.60 -0.44 4.92
CA ALA A 16 -3.57 -1.18 3.65
C ALA A 16 -4.14 -0.33 2.50
N SER A 17 -5.27 0.33 2.74
CA SER A 17 -5.93 1.19 1.75
C SER A 17 -5.07 2.40 1.38
N ALA A 18 -4.49 3.08 2.37
CA ALA A 18 -3.58 4.22 2.15
C ALA A 18 -2.31 3.79 1.41
N SER A 19 -1.68 2.68 1.79
CA SER A 19 -0.51 2.16 1.09
C SER A 19 -0.83 1.71 -0.33
N THR A 20 -2.00 1.11 -0.57
CA THR A 20 -2.47 0.75 -1.92
C THR A 20 -2.66 1.99 -2.79
N TYR A 21 -3.24 3.05 -2.24
CA TYR A 21 -3.39 4.33 -2.95
C TYR A 21 -2.01 4.91 -3.32
N LEU A 22 -1.05 4.92 -2.39
CA LEU A 22 0.31 5.41 -2.65
C LEU A 22 1.07 4.53 -3.64
N PHE A 23 0.90 3.21 -3.59
CA PHE A 23 1.43 2.29 -4.60
C PHE A 23 0.88 2.64 -5.99
N TRP A 24 -0.43 2.89 -6.08
CA TRP A 24 -1.04 3.27 -7.34
C TRP A 24 -0.54 4.62 -7.85
N SER A 25 -0.54 5.65 -6.99
CA SER A 25 -0.21 7.03 -7.37
C SER A 25 1.27 7.23 -7.69
N GLN A 26 2.16 6.57 -6.94
CA GLN A 26 3.61 6.76 -7.06
C GLN A 26 4.28 5.77 -8.02
N TYR A 27 3.65 4.61 -8.26
CA TYR A 27 4.25 3.54 -9.07
C TYR A 27 3.34 3.03 -10.18
N TRP A 28 2.19 2.43 -9.85
CA TRP A 28 1.41 1.67 -10.85
C TRP A 28 0.97 2.52 -12.03
N ARG A 29 0.55 3.77 -11.77
CA ARG A 29 0.17 4.73 -12.81
C ARG A 29 1.30 5.06 -13.78
N TRP A 30 2.55 4.98 -13.33
CA TRP A 30 3.75 5.38 -14.07
C TRP A 30 4.65 4.20 -14.46
N ARG A 31 4.17 2.96 -14.26
CA ARG A 31 4.97 1.73 -14.41
C ARG A 31 5.63 1.57 -15.78
N ASP A 32 5.00 2.12 -16.82
CA ASP A 32 5.46 2.03 -18.21
C ASP A 32 6.39 3.21 -18.62
N CYS A 33 6.65 4.16 -17.71
CA CYS A 33 7.48 5.36 -17.94
C CYS A 33 8.89 5.25 -17.35
N PHE A 34 9.14 4.31 -16.43
CA PHE A 34 10.41 4.21 -15.75
C PHE A 34 11.55 3.87 -16.73
N SER A 35 12.61 4.67 -16.68
CA SER A 35 13.87 4.41 -17.38
C SER A 35 14.70 3.31 -16.70
N ASP A 36 15.84 2.93 -17.28
CA ASP A 36 16.78 1.95 -16.71
C ASP A 36 17.29 2.34 -15.29
N GLN A 37 17.18 3.62 -14.92
CA GLN A 37 17.53 4.12 -13.59
C GLN A 37 16.37 4.04 -12.58
N GLY A 38 15.20 3.52 -12.99
CA GLY A 38 14.00 3.42 -12.16
C GLY A 38 13.34 4.78 -11.87
N ARG A 39 13.49 5.77 -12.77
CA ARG A 39 12.93 7.13 -12.63
C ARG A 39 11.99 7.46 -13.78
N CYS A 40 10.87 8.10 -13.44
CA CYS A 40 9.92 8.67 -14.41
C CYS A 40 9.71 10.15 -14.06
N PHE A 41 9.83 11.04 -15.03
CA PHE A 41 9.57 12.47 -14.86
C PHE A 41 8.24 12.83 -15.50
N ASP A 42 7.34 13.45 -14.73
CA ASP A 42 6.10 14.02 -15.25
C ASP A 42 6.32 15.50 -15.59
N PRO A 43 6.33 15.88 -16.89
CA PRO A 43 6.55 17.27 -17.28
C PRO A 43 5.41 18.21 -16.88
N ASN A 44 4.21 17.70 -16.59
CA ASN A 44 3.08 18.53 -16.22
C ASN A 44 3.16 18.98 -14.76
N THR A 45 3.56 18.08 -13.87
CA THR A 45 3.65 18.34 -12.43
C THR A 45 5.07 18.62 -11.96
N GLN A 46 6.07 18.43 -12.83
CA GLN A 46 7.50 18.55 -12.54
C GLN A 46 7.97 17.59 -11.41
N VAL A 47 7.24 16.48 -11.21
CA VAL A 47 7.55 15.47 -10.19
C VAL A 47 8.36 14.34 -10.79
N VAL A 48 9.34 13.86 -10.04
CA VAL A 48 10.09 12.63 -10.35
C VAL A 48 9.56 11.48 -9.48
N TYR A 49 9.02 10.47 -10.14
CA TYR A 49 8.58 9.22 -9.51
C TYR A 49 9.70 8.18 -9.54
N PHE A 50 9.73 7.30 -8.54
CA PHE A 50 10.76 6.28 -8.38
C PHE A 50 10.14 4.89 -8.31
N GLU A 51 10.73 3.96 -9.05
CA GLU A 51 10.31 2.56 -9.10
C GLU A 51 10.40 1.89 -7.70
N GLN A 52 11.42 2.25 -6.92
CA GLN A 52 11.62 1.76 -5.55
C GLN A 52 10.47 2.12 -4.61
N SER A 53 9.78 3.24 -4.86
CA SER A 53 8.56 3.58 -4.11
C SER A 53 7.45 2.56 -4.34
N GLY A 54 7.40 1.91 -5.51
CA GLY A 54 6.49 0.82 -5.79
C GLY A 54 6.72 -0.39 -4.91
N ILE A 55 7.97 -0.81 -4.76
CA ILE A 55 8.35 -1.94 -3.87
C ILE A 55 7.97 -1.61 -2.43
N ALA A 56 8.29 -0.40 -1.96
CA ALA A 56 8.00 0.01 -0.58
C ALA A 56 6.49 0.07 -0.30
N TRP A 57 5.72 0.84 -1.08
CA TRP A 57 4.29 0.99 -0.85
C TRP A 57 3.48 -0.27 -1.17
N GLY A 58 3.86 -1.02 -2.21
CA GLY A 58 3.23 -2.29 -2.55
C GLY A 58 3.48 -3.36 -1.50
N GLY A 59 4.71 -3.43 -0.96
CA GLY A 59 5.05 -4.31 0.16
C GLY A 59 4.26 -3.98 1.43
N LEU A 60 4.14 -2.70 1.78
CA LEU A 60 3.32 -2.25 2.91
C LEU A 60 1.83 -2.54 2.72
N ALA A 61 1.31 -2.31 1.51
CA ALA A 61 -0.08 -2.63 1.18
C ALA A 61 -0.38 -4.11 1.38
N LEU A 62 0.49 -4.99 0.87
CA LEU A 62 0.36 -6.43 1.03
C LEU A 62 0.45 -6.85 2.51
N LEU A 63 1.43 -6.32 3.25
CA LEU A 63 1.61 -6.62 4.67
C LEU A 63 0.37 -6.27 5.49
N PHE A 64 -0.14 -5.05 5.34
CA PHE A 64 -1.31 -4.61 6.09
C PHE A 64 -2.57 -5.36 5.67
N LEU A 65 -2.73 -5.68 4.38
CA LEU A 65 -3.84 -6.50 3.91
C LEU A 65 -3.83 -7.89 4.56
N VAL A 66 -2.68 -8.56 4.61
CA VAL A 66 -2.53 -9.86 5.27
C VAL A 66 -2.88 -9.75 6.76
N LEU A 67 -2.38 -8.72 7.46
CA LEU A 67 -2.71 -8.48 8.87
C LEU A 67 -4.20 -8.28 9.09
N THR A 68 -4.87 -7.48 8.24
CA THR A 68 -6.32 -7.29 8.30
C THR A 68 -7.05 -8.62 8.14
N LEU A 69 -6.69 -9.44 7.15
CA LEU A 69 -7.31 -10.74 6.92
C LEU A 69 -7.14 -11.68 8.11
N VAL A 70 -5.93 -11.75 8.68
CA VAL A 70 -5.65 -12.56 9.87
C VAL A 70 -6.52 -12.09 11.04
N LEU A 71 -6.60 -10.78 11.29
CA LEU A 71 -7.42 -10.23 12.38
C LEU A 71 -8.92 -10.52 12.19
N LEU A 72 -9.43 -10.43 10.95
CA LEU A 72 -10.82 -10.78 10.63
C LEU A 72 -11.11 -12.26 10.84
N VAL A 73 -10.19 -13.15 10.46
CA VAL A 73 -10.30 -14.60 10.73
C VAL A 73 -10.27 -14.90 12.23
N LEU A 74 -9.43 -14.19 12.99
CA LEU A 74 -9.39 -14.34 14.45
C LEU A 74 -10.65 -13.79 15.13
N LEU A 75 -11.26 -12.75 14.57
CA LEU A 75 -12.54 -12.21 15.03
C LEU A 75 -13.72 -13.14 14.72
N SER A 76 -13.72 -13.81 13.55
CA SER A 76 -14.80 -14.72 13.15
C SER A 76 -14.78 -16.06 13.89
N ARG A 77 -13.63 -16.43 14.46
CA ARG A 77 -13.45 -17.64 15.29
C ARG A 77 -13.73 -17.42 16.78
N ARG A 78 -14.11 -16.21 17.19
CA ARG A 78 -14.49 -15.86 18.57
C ARG A 78 -15.98 -15.67 18.68
#